data_AF-A0A2V9D8D2-F1
#
_entry.id   AF-A0A2V9D8D2-F1
#
_cell.length_a   1.000
_cell.length_b   1.000
_cell.length_c   1.000
_cell.angle_alpha   90.00
_cell.angle_beta   90.00
_cell.angle_gamma   90.00
#
_symmetry.space_group_name_H-M   'P 1'
#
loop_
_entity.id
_entity.type
_entity.pdbx_description
1 polymer ?
#
loop_
_entity_poly.entity_id
_entity_poly.type
_entity_poly.pdbx_seq_one_letter_code
_entity_poly.pdbx_strand_id
1 'polypeptide(L)'
;MLGRVLLVDDHPAVRRTLRALLTEASLVMPQMNGLEAAYEIRQRAPSSKIILLSLHYSPEDGLALANALGANAFVHKSALANDLVPTIGRVLCSRLSARDRARARAVV
;
A
#
# COMPACT_ATOMS: atom_id res chain seq x y z
N MET A 1 4.95 17.30 3.05
CA MET A 1 3.76 16.72 2.39
C MET A 1 3.63 15.29 2.89
N LEU A 2 2.59 14.95 3.64
CA LEU A 2 2.36 13.58 4.10
C LEU A 2 2.09 12.69 2.88
N GLY A 3 2.87 11.63 2.71
CA GLY A 3 2.65 10.67 1.62
C GLY A 3 1.41 9.82 1.90
N ARG A 4 0.63 9.52 0.86
CA ARG A 4 -0.55 8.66 0.96
C ARG A 4 -0.22 7.23 0.55
N VAL A 5 -0.70 6.27 1.32
CA VAL A 5 -0.63 4.84 1.01
C VAL A 5 -2.03 4.30 0.82
N LEU A 6 -2.17 3.39 -0.14
CA LEU A 6 -3.38 2.66 -0.41
C LEU A 6 -3.22 1.22 0.07
N LEU A 7 -4.13 0.80 0.94
CA LEU A 7 -4.21 -0.58 1.42
C LEU A 7 -5.29 -1.30 0.63
N VAL A 8 -4.96 -2.45 0.06
CA VAL A 8 -5.89 -3.21 -0.78
C VAL A 8 -6.27 -4.50 -0.07
N ASP A 9 -7.57 -4.62 0.25
CA ASP A 9 -8.12 -5.72 1.05
C ASP A 9 -9.57 -6.04 0.63
N ASP A 10 -9.79 -7.29 0.21
CA ASP A 10 -11.09 -7.83 -0.19
C ASP A 10 -12.01 -8.19 1.00
N HIS A 11 -11.47 -8.26 2.22
CA HIS A 11 -12.19 -8.67 3.42
C HIS A 11 -12.87 -7.47 4.13
N PRO A 12 -14.21 -7.43 4.21
CA PRO A 12 -14.96 -6.27 4.70
C PRO A 12 -14.66 -5.90 6.16
N ALA A 13 -14.42 -6.90 7.02
CA ALA A 13 -14.10 -6.66 8.42
C ALA A 13 -12.75 -5.93 8.58
N VAL A 14 -11.71 -6.36 7.84
CA VAL A 14 -10.39 -5.72 7.90
C VAL A 14 -10.47 -4.28 7.38
N ARG A 15 -11.19 -4.04 6.28
CA ARG A 15 -11.43 -2.67 5.77
C ARG A 15 -12.08 -1.76 6.82
N ARG A 16 -13.11 -2.25 7.52
CA ARG A 16 -13.83 -1.47 8.53
C ARG A 16 -12.91 -1.11 9.70
N THR A 17 -12.18 -2.10 10.22
CA THR A 17 -11.23 -1.91 11.33
C THR A 17 -10.13 -0.92 10.93
N LEU A 18 -9.51 -1.09 9.75
CA LEU A 18 -8.45 -0.20 9.30
C LEU A 18 -8.95 1.23 9.05
N ARG A 19 -10.15 1.43 8.50
CA ARG A 19 -10.74 2.78 8.38
C ARG A 19 -11.01 3.44 9.73
N ALA A 20 -11.42 2.68 10.74
CA ALA A 20 -11.64 3.20 12.08
C ALA A 20 -10.32 3.62 12.76
N LEU A 21 -9.22 2.94 12.43
CA LEU A 21 -7.90 3.18 13.03
C LEU A 21 -7.03 4.18 12.25
N LEU A 22 -7.26 4.33 10.94
CA LEU A 22 -6.41 5.12 10.05
C LEU A 22 -7.20 6.28 9.43
N THR A 23 -6.91 7.50 9.87
CA THR A 23 -7.61 8.73 9.44
C THR A 23 -7.37 9.09 7.96
N GLU A 24 -6.24 8.67 7.38
CA GLU A 24 -5.84 9.03 6.00
C GLU A 24 -5.61 7.83 5.07
N ALA A 25 -5.85 6.60 5.52
CA ALA A 25 -5.66 5.42 4.66
C ALA A 25 -6.86 5.23 3.72
N SER A 26 -6.59 5.24 2.42
CA SER A 26 -7.58 4.85 1.43
C SER A 26 -7.60 3.33 1.31
N LEU A 27 -8.81 2.74 1.37
CA LEU A 27 -9.07 1.31 1.16
C LEU A 27 -10.03 1.16 -0.02
N VAL A 28 -9.62 0.40 -1.03
CA VAL A 28 -10.30 0.09 -2.31
C VAL A 28 -10.49 -1.43 -2.33
N MET A 29 -11.60 -2.10 -2.68
CA MET A 29 -12.98 -1.81 -3.11
C MET A 29 -13.90 -2.93 -2.56
N PRO A 30 -15.23 -2.74 -2.52
CA PRO A 30 -16.21 -3.83 -2.58
C PRO A 30 -16.37 -4.31 -4.03
N GLN A 31 -16.58 -5.62 -4.26
CA GLN A 31 -16.89 -6.28 -5.55
C GLN A 31 -15.71 -6.60 -6.50
N MET A 32 -14.47 -6.31 -6.13
CA MET A 32 -13.27 -6.72 -6.89
C MET A 32 -12.27 -7.43 -5.97
N ASN A 33 -11.52 -8.41 -6.49
CA ASN A 33 -10.46 -9.04 -5.71
C ASN A 33 -9.25 -8.07 -5.56
N GLY A 34 -8.38 -8.34 -4.58
CA GLY A 34 -7.27 -7.44 -4.26
C GLY A 34 -6.27 -7.22 -5.40
N LEU A 35 -6.21 -8.13 -6.38
CA LEU A 35 -5.30 -8.02 -7.52
C LEU A 35 -5.87 -7.11 -8.60
N GLU A 36 -7.13 -7.32 -8.96
CA GLU A 36 -7.86 -6.46 -9.89
C GLU A 36 -7.87 -5.02 -9.38
N ALA A 37 -8.08 -4.83 -8.08
CA ALA A 37 -7.99 -3.51 -7.47
C ALA A 37 -6.60 -2.89 -7.67
N ALA A 38 -5.52 -3.60 -7.32
CA ALA A 38 -4.17 -3.07 -7.48
C ALA A 38 -3.84 -2.73 -8.94
N TYR A 39 -4.28 -3.57 -9.88
CA TYR A 39 -4.16 -3.30 -11.32
C TYR A 39 -4.90 -2.00 -11.72
N GLU A 40 -6.18 -1.87 -11.39
CA GLU A 40 -6.97 -0.68 -11.69
C GLU A 40 -6.39 0.59 -11.07
N ILE A 41 -5.97 0.51 -9.80
CA ILE A 41 -5.33 1.62 -9.09
C ILE A 41 -4.04 2.02 -9.81
N ARG A 42 -3.20 1.06 -10.20
CA ARG A 42 -1.93 1.35 -10.89
C ARG A 42 -2.19 2.05 -12.23
N GLN A 43 -3.23 1.65 -12.96
CA GLN A 43 -3.64 2.30 -14.21
C GLN A 43 -4.15 3.73 -14.00
N ARG A 44 -5.00 3.95 -12.98
CA ARG A 44 -5.64 5.26 -12.74
C ARG A 44 -4.76 6.25 -11.95
N ALA A 45 -3.88 5.73 -11.09
CA ALA A 45 -3.00 6.51 -10.23
C ALA A 45 -1.57 5.92 -10.23
N PRO A 46 -0.79 6.10 -11.32
CA PRO A 46 0.53 5.47 -11.48
C PRO A 46 1.58 5.90 -10.46
N SER A 47 1.38 6.99 -9.73
CA SER A 47 2.29 7.46 -8.67
C SER A 47 1.95 6.93 -7.28
N SER A 48 0.77 6.31 -7.12
CA SER A 48 0.25 5.82 -5.85
C SER A 48 1.16 4.75 -5.24
N LYS A 49 1.21 4.78 -3.91
CA LYS A 49 1.88 3.77 -3.10
C LYS A 49 0.86 2.71 -2.70
N ILE A 50 1.04 1.48 -3.17
CA ILE A 50 0.07 0.39 -2.98
C ILE A 50 0.68 -0.68 -2.09
N ILE A 51 -0.05 -1.12 -1.06
CA ILE A 51 0.29 -2.29 -0.25
C ILE A 51 -0.85 -3.31 -0.39
N LEU A 52 -0.51 -4.52 -0.83
CA LEU A 52 -1.44 -5.64 -0.93
C LEU A 52 -1.55 -6.39 0.40
N LEU A 53 -2.78 -6.69 0.83
CA LEU A 53 -3.07 -7.47 2.02
C LEU A 53 -3.77 -8.79 1.64
N SER A 54 -3.21 -9.95 1.98
CA SER A 54 -3.83 -11.25 1.69
C SER A 54 -3.56 -12.32 2.74
N LEU A 55 -4.48 -13.29 2.87
CA LEU A 55 -4.30 -14.55 3.60
C LEU A 55 -3.95 -15.73 2.67
N HIS A 56 -4.10 -15.56 1.36
CA HIS A 56 -4.15 -16.66 0.39
C HIS A 56 -2.83 -16.91 -0.34
N TYR A 57 -1.80 -16.13 -0.01
CA TYR A 57 -0.49 -16.24 -0.65
C TYR A 57 0.57 -16.42 0.41
N SER A 58 1.54 -17.28 0.13
CA SER A 58 2.80 -17.28 0.85
C SER A 58 3.45 -15.89 0.75
N PRO A 59 4.35 -15.51 1.69
CA PRO A 59 5.07 -14.24 1.58
C PRO A 59 5.83 -14.07 0.25
N GLU A 60 6.38 -15.16 -0.29
CA GLU A 60 7.10 -15.17 -1.57
C GLU A 60 6.18 -14.96 -2.77
N ASP A 61 5.09 -15.71 -2.87
CA ASP A 61 4.12 -15.59 -3.96
C ASP A 61 3.42 -14.24 -3.92
N GLY A 62 3.04 -13.80 -2.73
CA GLY A 62 2.41 -12.50 -2.51
C GLY A 62 3.31 -11.35 -2.92
N LEU A 63 4.62 -11.45 -2.67
CA LEU A 63 5.59 -10.44 -3.10
C LEU A 63 5.82 -10.47 -4.62
N ALA A 64 5.95 -11.65 -5.22
CA ALA A 64 6.07 -11.79 -6.67
C ALA A 64 4.87 -11.18 -7.40
N LEU A 65 3.67 -11.44 -6.88
CA LEU A 65 2.41 -10.91 -7.39
C LEU A 65 2.30 -9.40 -7.18
N ALA A 66 2.69 -8.89 -6.02
CA ALA A 66 2.76 -7.46 -5.75
C ALA A 66 3.67 -6.76 -6.79
N ASN A 67 4.84 -7.33 -7.08
CA ASN A 67 5.75 -6.79 -8.08
C ASN A 67 5.14 -6.78 -9.48
N ALA A 68 4.49 -7.88 -9.89
CA ALA A 68 3.83 -7.99 -11.20
C ALA A 68 2.72 -6.94 -11.40
N LEU A 69 2.01 -6.59 -10.33
CA LEU A 69 0.94 -5.58 -10.32
C LEU A 69 1.46 -4.16 -10.07
N GLY A 70 2.77 -4.00 -9.91
CA GLY A 70 3.39 -2.73 -9.56
C GLY A 70 3.02 -2.23 -8.17
N ALA A 71 2.57 -3.08 -7.25
CA ALA A 71 2.43 -2.72 -5.85
C ALA A 71 3.80 -2.51 -5.20
N ASN A 72 3.84 -1.73 -4.12
CA ASN A 72 5.09 -1.35 -3.44
C ASN A 72 5.46 -2.31 -2.32
N ALA A 73 4.48 -3.06 -1.79
CA ALA A 73 4.72 -4.09 -0.79
C ALA A 73 3.54 -5.07 -0.72
N PHE A 74 3.79 -6.19 -0.06
CA PHE A 74 2.82 -7.19 0.35
C PHE A 74 2.91 -7.37 1.86
N VAL A 75 1.76 -7.50 2.53
CA VAL A 75 1.69 -7.89 3.95
C VAL A 75 0.70 -9.03 4.08
N HIS A 76 1.15 -10.13 4.69
CA HIS A 76 0.27 -11.23 5.00
C HIS A 76 -0.69 -10.83 6.12
N LYS A 77 -1.98 -11.13 5.96
CA LYS A 77 -3.04 -10.68 6.87
C LYS A 77 -2.85 -11.20 8.30
N SER A 78 -2.28 -12.39 8.49
CA SER A 78 -1.95 -12.92 9.83
C SER A 78 -0.83 -12.14 10.53
N ALA A 79 -0.03 -11.37 9.79
CA ALA A 79 1.10 -10.60 10.31
C ALA A 79 0.81 -9.09 10.39
N LEU A 80 -0.42 -8.65 10.10
CA LEU A 80 -0.81 -7.23 10.07
C LEU A 80 -0.40 -6.46 11.34
N ALA A 81 -0.58 -7.07 12.50
CA ALA A 81 -0.28 -6.46 13.79
C ALA A 81 1.19 -6.04 13.92
N ASN A 82 2.10 -6.82 13.34
CA ASN A 82 3.54 -6.60 13.44
C ASN A 82 4.11 -5.87 12.22
N ASP A 83 3.57 -6.15 11.03
CA ASP A 83 4.24 -5.80 9.78
C ASP A 83 3.62 -4.61 9.04
N LEU A 84 2.36 -4.24 9.33
CA LEU A 84 1.69 -3.19 8.57
C LEU A 84 2.36 -1.82 8.76
N VAL A 85 2.55 -1.39 10.01
CA VAL A 85 3.13 -0.07 10.32
C VAL A 85 4.58 0.05 9.82
N PRO A 86 5.48 -0.92 10.07
CA PRO A 86 6.82 -0.89 9.49
C PRO A 86 6.81 -0.86 7.96
N THR A 87 5.90 -1.59 7.32
CA THR A 87 5.77 -1.61 5.86
C THR A 87 5.31 -0.26 5.32
N ILE A 88 4.31 0.38 5.94
CA ILE A 88 3.88 1.73 5.59
C ILE A 88 5.06 2.70 5.72
N GLY A 89 5.83 2.64 6.82
CA GLY A 89 7.01 3.46 7.02
C GLY A 89 8.04 3.29 5.90
N ARG A 90 8.39 2.05 5.54
CA ARG A 90 9.30 1.76 4.41
C ARG A 90 8.77 2.29 3.08
N VAL A 91 7.49 2.07 2.79
CA VAL A 91 6.85 2.47 1.53
C VAL A 91 6.80 4.00 1.39
N LEU A 92 6.54 4.71 2.49
CA LEU A 92 6.53 6.18 2.52
C LEU A 92 7.95 6.77 2.45
N CYS A 93 8.89 6.21 3.21
CA CYS A 93 10.28 6.68 3.22
C CYS A 93 11.10 6.26 1.99
N SER A 94 10.59 5.33 1.16
CA SER A 94 11.24 4.91 -0.10
C SER A 94 11.41 6.04 -1.15
N ARG A 95 10.96 7.27 -0.87
CA ARG A 95 11.11 8.46 -1.72
C ARG A 95 11.52 9.71 -0.92
N LEU A 96 12.78 9.83 -0.53
CA LEU A 96 13.49 11.05 -0.96
C LEU A 96 13.85 10.82 -2.42
N SER A 97 12.90 11.08 -3.33
CA SER A 97 13.24 11.10 -4.74
C SER A 97 14.24 12.22 -4.99
N ALA A 98 15.08 12.13 -6.03
CA ALA A 98 16.04 13.20 -6.35
C ALA A 98 15.36 14.58 -6.49
N ARG A 99 14.07 14.61 -6.83
CA ARG A 99 13.20 15.80 -6.86
C ARG A 99 12.91 16.40 -5.47
N ASP A 100 12.75 15.56 -4.44
CA ASP A 100 12.48 16.02 -3.07
C ASP A 100 13.72 16.64 -2.43
N ARG A 101 14.92 16.11 -2.75
CA ARG A 101 16.20 16.71 -2.34
C ARG A 101 16.44 18.10 -2.95
N ALA A 102 16.01 18.32 -4.19
CA ALA A 102 16.15 19.61 -4.86
C ALA A 102 15.24 20.68 -4.24
N ARG A 103 14.02 20.32 -3.82
CA ARG A 103 13.11 21.25 -3.12
C ARG A 103 13.51 21.53 -1.67
N ALA A 104 14.04 20.53 -0.96
CA ALA A 104 14.52 20.70 0.41
C ALA A 104 15.78 21.59 0.51
N ARG A 105 16.59 21.70 -0.56
CA ARG A 105 17.74 22.61 -0.64
C ARG A 105 17.40 24.04 -1.10
N ALA A 106 16.19 24.27 -1.62
CA ALA A 106 15.73 25.59 -2.06
C ALA A 106 15.01 26.38 -0.95
N VAL A 107 14.92 25.80 0.26
CA VAL A 107 14.37 26.45 1.45
C VAL A 107 15.46 26.42 2.52
N VAL A 108 16.55 27.14 2.25
CA VAL A 108 17.51 27.65 3.23
C VAL A 108 17.91 29.04 2.79
#